data_AF-A0A151Z589-F1
#
_entry.id   AF-A0A151Z589-F1
#
_cell.length_a   1.000
_cell.length_b   1.000
_cell.length_c   1.000
_cell.angle_alpha   90.00
_cell.angle_beta   90.00
_cell.angle_gamma   90.00
#
_symmetry.space_group_name_H-M   'P 1'
#
loop_
_entity.id
_entity.type
_entity.pdbx_description
1 polymer ?
#
loop_
_entity_poly.entity_id
_entity_poly.type
_entity_poly.pdbx_seq_one_letter_code
_entity_poly.pdbx_strand_id
1 'polypeptide(L)'
;MNHSNRILLLVVTLLYVYYVAVGVVKATYNPDCKDYFRPYLEIGSDQCILGIISGLEKGSVKVRVAKGSFRVASSKFALHGRLNQLKSHKNQCNSNYIEQPFSTTDISKINISMSSSGIIRFEGTQYQLNCKDSTDWISFQTKKLYYIISLKIFNGSCPDLNFGDDCGKGGDNEGNGRSDISVSMVLEHHWVSVGEDYYLYRVVLMNNGPYDITRIRIFSSNWSPLEKWNIVETGYREYGLPNWIKGLNVSQKWTFNFITKTVDPKFTIDSY
;
A
#
# COMPACT_ATOMS: atom_id res chain seq x y z
N MET A 1 34.04 35.07 -33.34
CA MET A 1 32.80 34.63 -32.67
C MET A 1 31.63 35.17 -33.50
N ASN A 2 30.88 34.30 -34.19
CA ASN A 2 29.85 34.72 -35.16
C ASN A 2 28.70 35.47 -34.48
N HIS A 3 28.10 36.41 -35.21
CA HIS A 3 26.98 37.26 -34.76
C HIS A 3 25.82 36.43 -34.17
N SER A 4 25.57 35.23 -34.70
CA SER A 4 24.57 34.27 -34.19
C SER A 4 24.83 33.80 -32.76
N ASN A 5 26.09 33.64 -32.34
CA ASN A 5 26.40 33.19 -30.98
C ASN A 5 26.17 34.27 -29.93
N ARG A 6 26.25 35.55 -30.32
CA ARG A 6 25.96 36.68 -29.41
C ARG A 6 24.46 36.84 -29.14
N ILE A 7 23.63 36.57 -30.15
CA ILE A 7 22.17 36.61 -30.02
C ILE A 7 21.67 35.46 -29.15
N LEU A 8 22.19 34.24 -29.36
CA LEU A 8 21.84 33.09 -28.53
C LEU A 8 22.18 33.31 -27.06
N LEU A 9 23.37 33.86 -26.77
CA LEU A 9 23.79 34.15 -25.41
C LEU A 9 22.83 35.15 -24.74
N LEU A 10 22.47 36.23 -25.42
CA LEU A 10 21.54 37.26 -24.93
C LEU A 10 20.14 36.71 -24.62
N VAL A 11 19.62 35.81 -25.47
CA VAL A 11 18.32 35.17 -25.25
C VAL A 11 18.35 34.26 -24.03
N VAL A 12 19.43 33.50 -23.84
CA VAL A 12 19.58 32.64 -22.66
C VAL A 12 19.71 33.47 -21.37
N THR A 13 20.46 34.57 -21.38
CA THR A 13 20.55 35.43 -20.19
C THR A 13 19.21 36.09 -19.86
N LEU A 14 18.45 36.54 -20.86
CA LEU A 14 17.13 37.14 -20.65
C LEU A 14 16.11 36.11 -20.14
N LEU A 15 16.13 34.88 -20.65
CA LEU A 15 15.29 33.79 -20.14
C LEU A 15 15.67 33.40 -18.72
N TYR A 16 16.96 33.40 -18.38
CA TYR A 16 17.43 33.13 -17.03
C TYR A 16 17.01 34.24 -16.05
N VAL A 17 17.18 35.52 -16.43
CA VAL A 17 16.72 36.65 -15.62
C VAL A 17 15.21 36.66 -15.47
N TYR A 18 14.46 36.30 -16.52
CA TYR A 18 13.01 36.13 -16.45
C TYR A 18 12.61 34.98 -15.51
N TYR A 19 13.27 33.82 -15.59
CA TYR A 19 13.03 32.69 -14.67
C TYR A 19 13.36 33.04 -13.22
N VAL A 20 14.44 33.80 -12.98
CA VAL A 20 14.81 34.28 -11.64
C VAL A 20 13.80 35.32 -11.16
N ALA A 21 13.40 36.28 -11.99
CA ALA A 21 12.43 37.32 -11.64
C ALA A 21 11.02 36.75 -11.37
N VAL A 22 10.56 35.79 -12.18
CA VAL A 22 9.29 35.09 -11.97
C VAL A 22 9.38 34.10 -10.80
N GLY A 23 10.54 33.48 -10.59
CA GLY A 23 10.80 32.58 -9.45
C GLY A 23 10.92 33.28 -8.09
N VAL A 24 11.05 34.60 -8.06
CA VAL A 24 11.14 35.39 -6.81
C VAL A 24 9.77 35.78 -6.25
N VAL A 25 8.69 35.64 -7.01
CA VAL A 25 7.33 35.62 -6.43
C VAL A 25 7.01 34.19 -5.99
N LYS A 26 7.77 33.69 -5.00
CA LYS A 26 7.17 32.79 -4.00
C LYS A 26 6.16 33.62 -3.23
N ALA A 27 5.03 33.93 -3.86
CA ALA A 27 3.79 34.00 -3.10
C ALA A 27 3.70 32.62 -2.46
N THR A 28 4.08 32.54 -1.19
CA THR A 28 3.76 31.44 -0.30
C THR A 28 2.24 31.38 -0.25
N TYR A 29 1.64 30.84 -1.31
CA TYR A 29 0.33 30.25 -1.27
C TYR A 29 0.50 29.11 -0.29
N ASN A 30 0.18 29.43 0.94
CA ASN A 30 0.20 28.53 2.05
C ASN A 30 -1.26 28.12 2.20
N PRO A 31 -1.74 27.11 1.45
CA PRO A 31 -3.13 26.71 1.52
C PRO A 31 -3.44 26.42 2.98
N ASP A 32 -4.43 27.15 3.51
CA ASP A 32 -4.87 26.97 4.88
C ASP A 32 -5.36 25.53 5.01
N CYS A 33 -4.67 24.72 5.82
CA CYS A 33 -5.01 23.31 6.01
C CYS A 33 -6.36 23.10 6.68
N LYS A 34 -7.08 24.17 7.06
CA LYS A 34 -8.44 24.11 7.62
C LYS A 34 -9.37 23.21 6.83
N ASP A 35 -9.41 23.33 5.51
CA ASP A 35 -10.34 22.54 4.70
C ASP A 35 -9.99 21.05 4.71
N TYR A 36 -8.69 20.72 4.66
CA TYR A 36 -8.22 19.33 4.81
C TYR A 36 -8.56 18.77 6.20
N PHE A 37 -8.38 19.57 7.25
CA PHE A 37 -8.60 19.13 8.63
C PHE A 37 -10.07 19.15 9.06
N ARG A 38 -10.95 19.87 8.35
CA ARG A 38 -12.37 20.04 8.71
C ARG A 38 -13.07 18.71 9.04
N PRO A 39 -13.00 17.65 8.20
CA PRO A 39 -13.66 16.38 8.52
C PRO A 39 -13.16 15.75 9.82
N TYR A 40 -11.88 15.94 10.14
CA TYR A 40 -11.27 15.40 11.34
C TYR A 40 -11.54 16.23 12.60
N LEU A 41 -11.90 17.51 12.46
CA LEU A 41 -12.24 18.39 13.58
C LEU A 41 -13.71 18.29 13.98
N GLU A 42 -14.58 17.90 13.05
CA GLU A 42 -16.02 17.74 13.25
C GLU A 42 -16.39 16.39 13.87
N ILE A 43 -15.50 15.40 13.81
CA ILE A 43 -15.64 14.15 14.53
C ILE A 43 -15.41 14.39 16.03
N GLY A 44 -16.43 14.17 16.85
CA GLY A 44 -16.37 14.43 18.29
C GLY A 44 -15.17 13.79 18.99
N SER A 45 -14.88 14.21 20.23
CA SER A 45 -13.66 13.83 21.00
C SER A 45 -13.47 12.33 21.23
N ASP A 46 -14.51 11.53 21.02
CA ASP A 46 -14.52 10.08 21.22
C ASP A 46 -14.04 9.30 19.99
N GLN A 47 -13.88 9.96 18.84
CA GLN A 47 -13.38 9.31 17.63
C GLN A 47 -11.85 9.24 17.60
N CYS A 48 -11.34 8.12 17.07
CA CYS A 48 -9.91 7.92 16.89
C CYS A 48 -9.49 8.33 15.48
N ILE A 49 -8.37 9.02 15.35
CA ILE A 49 -7.76 9.31 14.05
C ILE A 49 -6.47 8.52 13.95
N LEU A 50 -6.40 7.57 13.04
CA LEU A 50 -5.15 6.89 12.71
C LEU A 50 -4.34 7.77 11.78
N GLY A 51 -3.06 7.95 12.06
CA GLY A 51 -2.14 8.65 11.16
C GLY A 51 -0.90 7.83 10.85
N ILE A 52 -0.51 7.86 9.58
CA ILE A 52 0.73 7.29 9.06
C ILE A 52 1.59 8.43 8.53
N ILE A 53 2.88 8.42 8.89
CA ILE A 53 3.88 9.40 8.49
C ILE A 53 5.03 8.66 7.81
N SER A 54 5.26 8.96 6.55
CA SER A 54 6.32 8.33 5.75
C SER A 54 7.28 9.41 5.27
N GLY A 55 8.56 9.27 5.63
CA GLY A 55 9.65 10.18 5.29
C GLY A 55 10.65 9.54 4.35
N LEU A 56 10.99 10.22 3.25
CA LEU A 56 12.03 9.81 2.30
C LEU A 56 13.23 10.75 2.38
N GLU A 57 14.44 10.20 2.53
CA GLU A 57 15.66 11.00 2.61
C GLU A 57 16.07 11.51 1.22
N LYS A 58 16.39 12.80 1.11
CA LYS A 58 16.79 13.42 -0.17
C LYS A 58 18.03 12.73 -0.73
N GLY A 59 17.93 12.22 -1.95
CA GLY A 59 19.04 11.52 -2.62
C GLY A 59 19.35 10.13 -2.06
N SER A 60 18.43 9.52 -1.30
CA SER A 60 18.58 8.17 -0.76
C SER A 60 17.28 7.38 -0.88
N VAL A 61 17.38 6.04 -0.80
CA VAL A 61 16.25 5.11 -0.67
C VAL A 61 15.86 4.86 0.80
N LYS A 62 16.50 5.57 1.75
CA LYS A 62 16.18 5.42 3.17
C LYS A 62 14.81 6.00 3.48
N VAL A 63 13.91 5.14 3.93
CA VAL A 63 12.55 5.49 4.36
C VAL A 63 12.47 5.48 5.89
N ARG A 64 11.70 6.41 6.46
CA ARG A 64 11.32 6.45 7.87
C ARG A 64 9.81 6.40 7.95
N VAL A 65 9.25 5.42 8.65
CA VAL A 65 7.80 5.32 8.81
C VAL A 65 7.47 5.48 10.29
N ALA A 66 6.36 6.16 10.56
CA ALA A 66 5.76 6.20 11.88
C ALA A 66 4.24 6.10 11.76
N LYS A 67 3.60 5.40 12.68
CA LYS A 67 2.14 5.33 12.79
C LYS A 67 1.77 5.65 14.23
N GLY A 68 0.63 6.29 14.38
CA GLY A 68 0.10 6.67 15.67
C GLY A 68 -1.39 6.91 15.59
N SER A 69 -1.97 7.08 16.77
CA SER A 69 -3.34 7.53 16.90
C SER A 69 -3.35 8.97 17.39
N PHE A 70 -4.29 9.76 16.89
CA PHE A 70 -4.51 11.15 17.24
C PHE A 70 -5.94 11.27 17.79
N ARG A 71 -6.12 12.23 18.68
CA ARG A 71 -7.44 12.72 19.09
C ARG A 71 -7.49 14.22 18.94
N VAL A 72 -8.68 14.73 18.68
CA VAL A 72 -8.91 16.17 18.70
C VAL A 72 -9.14 16.62 20.12
N ALA A 73 -8.30 17.53 20.60
CA ALA A 73 -8.45 18.20 21.87
C ALA A 73 -8.27 19.70 21.66
N SER A 74 -9.29 20.49 22.03
CA SER A 74 -9.26 21.96 21.92
C SER A 74 -8.84 22.47 20.53
N SER A 75 -9.44 21.91 19.47
CA SER A 75 -9.17 22.25 18.06
C SER A 75 -7.72 22.00 17.61
N LYS A 76 -6.97 21.16 18.33
CA LYS A 76 -5.64 20.70 17.97
C LYS A 76 -5.63 19.18 17.86
N PHE A 77 -4.85 18.67 16.91
CA PHE A 77 -4.54 17.24 16.84
C PHE A 77 -3.46 16.96 17.87
N ALA A 78 -3.88 16.46 19.02
CA ALA A 78 -2.98 15.95 20.03
C ALA A 78 -2.75 14.47 19.73
N LEU A 79 -1.48 14.05 19.81
CA LEU A 79 -1.15 12.64 19.76
C LEU A 79 -1.86 11.92 20.91
N HIS A 80 -2.62 10.88 20.59
CA HIS A 80 -3.25 10.01 21.57
C HIS A 80 -2.46 8.71 21.64
N GLY A 81 -1.61 8.60 22.65
CA GLY A 81 -0.72 7.44 22.83
C GLY A 81 0.68 7.72 22.30
N ARG A 82 1.19 6.83 21.42
CA ARG A 82 2.58 6.87 20.94
C ARG A 82 2.61 6.93 19.41
N LEU A 83 3.50 7.77 18.86
CA LEU A 83 3.92 7.67 17.47
C LEU A 83 5.26 6.95 17.47
N ASN A 84 5.26 5.71 16.98
CA ASN A 84 6.44 4.87 16.98
C ASN A 84 7.17 5.07 15.66
N GLN A 85 8.38 5.65 15.72
CA GLN A 85 9.26 5.69 14.56
C GLN A 85 9.91 4.34 14.36
N LEU A 86 9.87 3.87 13.12
CA LEU A 86 10.43 2.59 12.74
C LEU A 86 11.48 2.83 11.64
N LYS A 87 12.63 2.20 11.80
CA LYS A 87 13.77 2.24 10.89
C LYS A 87 14.17 0.80 10.60
N SER A 88 14.36 0.42 9.34
CA SER A 88 14.97 -0.88 9.04
C SER A 88 15.50 -0.98 7.61
N HIS A 89 16.37 -1.98 7.44
CA HIS A 89 16.87 -2.49 6.18
C HIS A 89 16.36 -3.92 5.87
N LYS A 90 15.49 -4.50 6.72
CA LYS A 90 14.97 -5.89 6.63
C LYS A 90 13.55 -6.03 7.23
N ASN A 91 12.74 -6.92 6.65
CA ASN A 91 11.45 -7.34 7.20
C ASN A 91 11.64 -8.51 8.19
N GLN A 92 10.91 -8.55 9.31
CA GLN A 92 10.86 -9.70 10.22
C GLN A 92 9.42 -9.95 10.70
N CYS A 93 9.00 -11.22 10.64
CA CYS A 93 7.72 -11.70 11.16
C CYS A 93 7.79 -11.81 12.69
N ASN A 94 6.91 -11.13 13.43
CA ASN A 94 6.89 -11.19 14.89
C ASN A 94 6.12 -12.41 15.42
N SER A 95 6.12 -12.63 16.74
CA SER A 95 5.40 -13.73 17.40
C SER A 95 3.87 -13.69 17.23
N ASN A 96 3.33 -12.56 16.77
CA ASN A 96 1.91 -12.39 16.45
C ASN A 96 1.62 -12.57 14.96
N TYR A 97 2.59 -13.06 14.19
CA TYR A 97 2.48 -13.30 12.76
C TYR A 97 2.19 -12.04 11.96
N ILE A 98 2.88 -10.94 12.29
CA ILE A 98 2.83 -9.73 11.49
C ILE A 98 4.20 -9.53 10.83
N GLU A 99 4.27 -9.55 9.49
CA GLU A 99 5.46 -9.23 8.71
C GLU A 99 5.67 -7.72 8.80
N GLN A 100 6.54 -7.34 9.72
CA GLN A 100 6.84 -5.94 9.90
C GLN A 100 8.02 -5.61 9.00
N PRO A 101 7.91 -4.63 8.08
CA PRO A 101 9.04 -4.23 7.26
C PRO A 101 10.17 -3.53 8.05
N PHE A 102 10.13 -3.63 9.37
CA PHE A 102 11.07 -3.04 10.29
C PHE A 102 11.16 -3.76 11.63
N SER A 103 12.29 -3.58 12.31
CA SER A 103 12.48 -4.11 13.66
C SER A 103 11.63 -3.32 14.67
N THR A 104 10.86 -4.02 15.50
CA THR A 104 10.11 -3.46 16.63
C THR A 104 10.99 -3.18 17.85
N THR A 105 12.25 -3.63 17.85
CA THR A 105 13.17 -3.42 18.98
C THR A 105 13.67 -1.99 19.08
N ASP A 106 13.68 -1.25 17.95
CA ASP A 106 14.24 0.10 17.84
C ASP A 106 13.14 1.17 17.70
N ILE A 107 12.08 1.05 18.52
CA ILE A 107 11.00 2.05 18.55
C ILE A 107 11.49 3.31 19.25
N SER A 108 11.79 4.36 18.50
CA SER A 108 11.96 5.70 19.07
C SER A 108 10.62 6.44 19.05
N LYS A 109 10.24 7.02 20.20
CA LYS A 109 9.08 7.91 20.29
C LYS A 109 9.34 9.16 19.47
N ILE A 110 8.39 9.55 18.63
CA ILE A 110 8.40 10.86 17.97
C ILE A 110 7.46 11.81 18.71
N ASN A 111 7.94 13.02 18.96
CA ASN A 111 7.13 14.12 19.45
C ASN A 111 6.50 14.85 18.27
N ILE A 112 5.18 14.71 18.11
CA ILE A 112 4.42 15.36 17.04
C ILE A 112 3.12 15.99 17.54
N SER A 113 2.80 17.17 17.01
CA SER A 113 1.47 17.78 17.12
C SER A 113 1.15 18.57 15.85
N MET A 114 -0.11 18.61 15.45
CA MET A 114 -0.56 19.38 14.27
C MET A 114 -1.68 20.34 14.66
N SER A 115 -1.65 21.56 14.12
CA SER A 115 -2.75 22.53 14.21
C SER A 115 -3.55 22.57 12.92
N SER A 116 -4.82 22.95 13.05
CA SER A 116 -5.72 23.18 11.90
C SER A 116 -5.21 24.25 10.94
N SER A 117 -4.39 25.20 11.42
CA SER A 117 -3.72 26.21 10.60
C SER A 117 -2.54 25.68 9.77
N GLY A 118 -2.33 24.36 9.74
CA GLY A 118 -1.26 23.75 8.96
C GLY A 118 0.12 23.82 9.60
N ILE A 119 0.23 24.08 10.90
CA ILE A 119 1.54 24.02 11.59
C ILE A 119 1.71 22.64 12.20
N ILE A 120 2.78 21.96 11.82
CA ILE A 120 3.24 20.73 12.47
C ILE A 120 4.45 21.04 13.35
N ARG A 121 4.41 20.60 14.61
CA ARG A 121 5.61 20.49 15.45
C ARG A 121 6.09 19.06 15.36
N PHE A 122 7.28 18.84 14.83
CA PHE A 122 7.89 17.52 14.68
C PHE A 122 9.28 17.56 15.31
N GLU A 123 9.52 16.72 16.32
CA GLU A 123 10.76 16.71 17.12
C GLU A 123 11.12 18.10 17.68
N GLY A 124 10.11 18.81 18.20
CA GLY A 124 10.28 20.16 18.77
C GLY A 124 10.44 21.30 17.75
N THR A 125 10.59 20.99 16.46
CA THR A 125 10.74 22.00 15.40
C THR A 125 9.41 22.24 14.69
N GLN A 126 9.08 23.50 14.40
CA GLN A 126 7.89 23.85 13.62
C GLN A 126 8.16 23.78 12.11
N TYR A 127 7.22 23.17 11.39
CA TYR A 127 7.18 23.17 9.94
C TYR A 127 5.79 23.56 9.46
N GLN A 128 5.74 24.09 8.25
CA GLN A 128 4.50 24.35 7.54
C GLN A 128 4.08 23.09 6.78
N LEU A 129 2.84 22.66 6.96
CA LEU A 129 2.20 21.63 6.17
C LEU A 129 1.78 22.21 4.82
N ASN A 130 1.98 21.41 3.78
CA ASN A 130 1.44 21.63 2.46
C ASN A 130 0.22 20.73 2.29
N CYS A 131 -0.95 21.37 2.31
CA CYS A 131 -2.26 20.77 2.17
C CYS A 131 -2.83 21.20 0.83
N LYS A 132 -2.53 20.47 -0.25
CA LYS A 132 -3.15 20.77 -1.55
C LYS A 132 -4.61 20.31 -1.52
N ASP A 133 -5.49 21.07 -2.18
CA ASP A 133 -6.95 21.05 -2.05
C ASP A 133 -7.69 19.74 -2.44
N SER A 134 -7.02 18.58 -2.57
CA SER A 134 -7.69 17.33 -2.97
C SER A 134 -6.97 16.01 -2.68
N THR A 135 -5.89 15.99 -1.89
CA THR A 135 -5.14 14.74 -1.65
C THR A 135 -5.49 14.09 -0.31
N ASP A 136 -5.58 12.76 -0.25
CA ASP A 136 -5.71 11.95 0.98
C ASP A 136 -4.51 12.07 1.95
N TRP A 137 -3.59 12.97 1.65
CA TRP A 137 -2.35 13.18 2.36
C TRP A 137 -1.95 14.65 2.39
N ILE A 138 -1.20 15.00 3.42
CA ILE A 138 -0.53 16.28 3.60
C ILE A 138 0.97 16.04 3.65
N SER A 139 1.77 17.06 3.41
CA SER A 139 3.24 16.89 3.38
C SER A 139 3.96 18.02 4.11
N PHE A 140 5.17 17.74 4.56
CA PHE A 140 6.10 18.77 5.01
C PHE A 140 7.53 18.34 4.71
N GLN A 141 8.46 19.29 4.73
CA GLN A 141 9.86 19.02 4.42
C GLN A 141 10.76 19.50 5.55
N THR A 142 11.71 18.65 5.93
CA THR A 142 12.84 19.01 6.81
C THR A 142 14.09 19.24 5.96
N LYS A 143 15.21 19.62 6.59
CA LYS A 143 16.49 19.78 5.86
C LYS A 143 16.88 18.53 5.06
N LYS A 144 16.61 17.33 5.59
CA LYS A 144 17.06 16.05 5.03
C LYS A 144 15.96 15.18 4.41
N LEU A 145 14.73 15.29 4.90
CA LEU A 145 13.64 14.35 4.59
C LEU A 145 12.41 15.09 4.04
N TYR A 146 11.75 14.49 3.06
CA TYR A 146 10.39 14.84 2.65
C TYR A 146 9.40 13.88 3.30
N TYR A 147 8.41 14.42 4.01
CA TYR A 147 7.42 13.63 4.73
C TYR A 147 6.04 13.77 4.10
N ILE A 148 5.33 12.65 4.05
CA ILE A 148 3.90 12.55 3.72
C ILE A 148 3.18 12.03 4.97
N ILE A 149 2.03 12.62 5.28
CA ILE A 149 1.14 12.20 6.36
C ILE A 149 -0.21 11.86 5.75
N SER A 150 -0.75 10.68 6.07
CA SER A 150 -2.12 10.30 5.75
C SER A 150 -2.89 10.07 7.05
N LEU A 151 -4.12 10.55 7.10
CA LEU A 151 -5.01 10.42 8.25
C LEU A 151 -6.26 9.63 7.86
N LYS A 152 -6.79 8.86 8.81
CA LYS A 152 -8.04 8.10 8.64
C LYS A 152 -8.85 8.14 9.92
N ILE A 153 -10.13 8.44 9.79
CA ILE A 153 -11.09 8.39 10.89
C ILE A 153 -11.44 6.93 11.19
N PHE A 154 -11.46 6.57 12.46
CA PHE A 154 -11.86 5.27 12.96
C PHE A 154 -13.01 5.44 13.96
N ASN A 155 -14.13 4.76 13.69
CA ASN A 155 -15.30 4.80 14.55
C ASN A 155 -15.06 3.91 15.78
N GLY A 156 -15.03 4.51 16.97
CA GLY A 156 -14.86 3.81 18.24
C GLY A 156 -13.45 3.96 18.84
N SER A 157 -13.05 2.96 19.65
CA SER A 157 -11.74 2.96 20.31
C SER A 157 -10.60 2.89 19.29
N CYS A 158 -9.46 3.48 19.62
CA CYS A 158 -8.27 3.38 18.79
C CYS A 158 -7.83 1.90 18.71
N PRO A 159 -7.75 1.31 17.51
CA PRO A 159 -7.27 -0.06 17.38
C PRO A 159 -5.79 -0.14 17.74
N ASP A 160 -5.34 -1.35 18.07
CA ASP A 160 -3.93 -1.62 18.23
C ASP A 160 -3.17 -1.29 16.93
N LEU A 161 -2.07 -0.56 17.09
CA LEU A 161 -1.25 -0.15 15.97
C LEU A 161 -0.34 -1.30 15.56
N ASN A 162 -0.88 -2.18 14.72
CA ASN A 162 -0.08 -3.17 14.02
C ASN A 162 0.55 -2.54 12.77
N PHE A 163 1.77 -2.98 12.53
CA PHE A 163 2.75 -2.32 11.68
C PHE A 163 3.33 -3.39 10.75
N GLY A 164 2.52 -3.84 9.79
CA GLY A 164 2.88 -4.95 8.91
C GLY A 164 1.64 -5.73 8.48
N ASP A 165 1.80 -6.55 7.45
CA ASP A 165 0.77 -7.47 6.98
C ASP A 165 0.82 -8.77 7.80
N ASP A 166 -0.25 -9.56 7.84
CA ASP A 166 -0.23 -10.89 8.48
C ASP A 166 0.78 -11.78 7.71
N CYS A 167 1.92 -12.17 8.33
CA CYS A 167 2.86 -13.14 7.73
C CYS A 167 2.36 -14.59 7.80
N GLY A 168 1.14 -14.81 8.30
CA GLY A 168 0.54 -16.13 8.44
C GLY A 168 1.10 -16.88 9.64
N LYS A 169 0.22 -17.61 10.34
CA LYS A 169 0.65 -18.59 11.33
C LYS A 169 1.52 -19.63 10.64
N GLY A 170 2.80 -19.64 10.98
CA GLY A 170 3.74 -20.68 10.59
C GLY A 170 3.17 -22.06 10.88
N GLY A 171 2.65 -22.68 9.82
CA GLY A 171 2.61 -24.10 9.59
C GLY A 171 3.19 -24.30 8.21
N ASP A 172 4.52 -24.31 8.15
CA ASP A 172 5.37 -24.89 7.11
C ASP A 172 4.78 -24.89 5.69
N ASN A 173 5.07 -23.84 4.92
CA ASN A 173 5.79 -23.91 3.64
C ASN A 173 5.89 -22.50 3.04
N GLU A 174 7.07 -22.21 2.51
CA GLU A 174 7.43 -20.98 1.80
C GLU A 174 6.35 -20.54 0.80
N GLY A 175 5.97 -19.26 0.84
CA GLY A 175 5.40 -18.58 -0.33
C GLY A 175 3.89 -18.57 -0.53
N ASN A 176 3.06 -18.68 0.52
CA ASN A 176 1.65 -18.32 0.43
C ASN A 176 1.35 -17.20 1.43
N GLY A 177 1.39 -15.95 0.96
CA GLY A 177 0.63 -14.88 1.62
C GLY A 177 -0.80 -15.39 1.80
N ARG A 178 -1.38 -15.20 2.98
CA ARG A 178 -2.70 -15.71 3.31
C ARG A 178 -3.70 -15.15 2.28
N SER A 179 -3.98 -15.95 1.26
CA SER A 179 -4.92 -15.55 0.24
C SER A 179 -6.28 -15.49 0.93
N ASP A 180 -6.94 -14.35 0.82
CA ASP A 180 -8.35 -14.20 1.19
C ASP A 180 -9.26 -15.13 0.35
N ILE A 181 -8.68 -15.89 -0.58
CA ILE A 181 -9.33 -16.92 -1.38
C ILE A 181 -9.18 -18.29 -0.71
N SER A 182 -10.30 -18.91 -0.33
CA SER A 182 -10.28 -20.35 -0.08
C SER A 182 -10.37 -21.11 -1.40
N VAL A 183 -9.57 -22.16 -1.52
CA VAL A 183 -9.52 -23.04 -2.69
C VAL A 183 -10.08 -24.40 -2.30
N SER A 184 -10.99 -24.93 -3.09
CA SER A 184 -11.41 -26.33 -3.04
C SER A 184 -11.20 -26.95 -4.41
N MET A 185 -10.54 -28.09 -4.45
CA MET A 185 -10.30 -28.85 -5.67
C MET A 185 -10.94 -30.23 -5.54
N VAL A 186 -11.73 -30.61 -6.54
CA VAL A 186 -12.45 -31.87 -6.58
C VAL A 186 -12.09 -32.59 -7.87
N LEU A 187 -11.67 -33.85 -7.75
CA LEU A 187 -11.54 -34.75 -8.90
C LEU A 187 -12.95 -35.12 -9.37
N GLU A 188 -13.31 -34.72 -10.59
CA GLU A 188 -14.64 -35.02 -11.15
C GLU A 188 -14.62 -36.31 -11.96
N HIS A 189 -13.56 -36.51 -12.75
CA HIS A 189 -13.46 -37.69 -13.60
C HIS A 189 -11.99 -38.13 -13.75
N HIS A 190 -11.81 -39.44 -13.91
CA HIS A 190 -10.53 -40.07 -14.22
C HIS A 190 -10.78 -41.12 -15.31
N TRP A 191 -9.92 -41.14 -16.32
CA TRP A 191 -9.97 -42.12 -17.39
C TRP A 191 -8.58 -42.46 -17.90
N VAL A 192 -8.47 -43.62 -18.53
CA VAL A 192 -7.26 -44.07 -19.22
C VAL A 192 -7.48 -43.97 -20.72
N SER A 193 -6.55 -43.35 -21.43
CA SER A 193 -6.56 -43.29 -22.90
C SER A 193 -5.16 -43.61 -23.41
N VAL A 194 -5.05 -44.58 -24.33
CA VAL A 194 -3.77 -45.00 -24.92
C VAL A 194 -2.72 -45.37 -23.85
N GLY A 195 -3.17 -45.97 -22.75
CA GLY A 195 -2.30 -46.38 -21.64
C GLY A 195 -1.83 -45.25 -20.73
N GLU A 196 -2.36 -44.03 -20.87
CA GLU A 196 -2.05 -42.90 -20.00
C GLU A 196 -3.28 -42.49 -19.18
N ASP A 197 -3.05 -42.08 -17.93
CA ASP A 197 -4.08 -41.56 -17.03
C ASP A 197 -4.36 -40.07 -17.27
N TYR A 198 -5.65 -39.72 -17.25
CA TYR A 198 -6.14 -38.36 -17.37
C TYR A 198 -7.11 -38.05 -16.25
N TYR A 199 -6.98 -36.86 -15.68
CA TYR A 199 -7.75 -36.39 -14.54
C TYR A 199 -8.42 -35.07 -14.88
N LEU A 200 -9.74 -35.00 -14.75
CA LEU A 200 -10.53 -33.78 -14.82
C LEU A 200 -10.79 -33.28 -13.40
N TYR A 201 -10.24 -32.11 -13.09
CA TYR A 201 -10.46 -31.44 -11.82
C TYR A 201 -11.40 -30.24 -12.00
N ARG A 202 -12.25 -30.02 -11.00
CA ARG A 202 -12.98 -28.78 -10.78
C ARG A 202 -12.38 -28.04 -9.59
N VAL A 203 -12.07 -26.78 -9.79
CA VAL A 203 -11.56 -25.88 -8.74
C VAL A 203 -12.59 -24.80 -8.46
N VAL A 204 -12.88 -24.60 -7.17
CA VAL A 204 -13.74 -23.55 -6.65
C VAL A 204 -12.88 -22.58 -5.83
N LEU A 205 -12.87 -21.33 -6.25
CA LEU A 205 -12.30 -20.20 -5.53
C LEU A 205 -13.42 -19.47 -4.82
N MET A 206 -13.22 -19.05 -3.58
CA MET A 206 -14.17 -18.22 -2.85
C MET A 206 -13.44 -17.08 -2.16
N ASN A 207 -13.85 -15.84 -2.46
CA ASN A 207 -13.34 -14.67 -1.77
C ASN A 207 -13.98 -14.58 -0.37
N ASN A 208 -13.23 -14.96 0.66
CA ASN A 208 -13.62 -14.82 2.07
C ASN A 208 -13.08 -13.53 2.70
N GLY A 209 -12.36 -12.71 1.93
CA GLY A 209 -11.81 -11.46 2.39
C GLY A 209 -12.86 -10.37 2.57
N PRO A 210 -12.51 -9.27 3.26
CA PRO A 210 -13.40 -8.14 3.46
C PRO A 210 -13.47 -7.18 2.26
N TYR A 211 -12.71 -7.44 1.20
CA TYR A 211 -12.60 -6.57 0.02
C TYR A 211 -12.80 -7.36 -1.28
N ASP A 212 -13.23 -6.66 -2.33
CA ASP A 212 -13.33 -7.23 -3.68
C ASP A 212 -11.93 -7.49 -4.23
N ILE A 213 -11.74 -8.67 -4.83
CA ILE A 213 -10.48 -9.07 -5.46
C ILE A 213 -10.56 -8.72 -6.93
N THR A 214 -9.67 -7.88 -7.42
CA THR A 214 -9.72 -7.44 -8.83
C THR A 214 -8.95 -8.39 -9.74
N ARG A 215 -7.92 -9.06 -9.21
CA ARG A 215 -7.08 -9.99 -9.97
C ARG A 215 -6.66 -11.17 -9.10
N ILE A 216 -6.52 -12.32 -9.77
CA ILE A 216 -5.87 -13.49 -9.20
C ILE A 216 -4.73 -13.92 -10.11
N ARG A 217 -3.67 -14.45 -9.52
CA ARG A 217 -2.62 -15.19 -10.21
C ARG A 217 -2.53 -16.57 -9.61
N ILE A 218 -2.61 -17.58 -10.45
CA ILE A 218 -2.49 -18.98 -10.08
C ILE A 218 -1.17 -19.48 -10.66
N PHE A 219 -0.23 -19.82 -9.78
CA PHE A 219 1.05 -20.39 -10.17
C PHE A 219 1.03 -21.88 -9.95
N SER A 220 1.39 -22.62 -10.99
CA SER A 220 1.44 -24.06 -10.93
C SER A 220 2.82 -24.57 -10.58
N SER A 221 2.91 -25.42 -9.55
CA SER A 221 4.18 -26.02 -9.12
C SER A 221 4.52 -27.32 -9.86
N ASN A 222 3.49 -28.13 -10.18
CA ASN A 222 3.65 -29.44 -10.81
C ASN A 222 2.57 -29.75 -11.86
N TRP A 223 1.71 -28.80 -12.20
CA TRP A 223 0.57 -29.02 -13.09
C TRP A 223 0.74 -28.29 -14.43
N SER A 224 0.56 -29.04 -15.53
CA SER A 224 0.44 -28.49 -16.88
C SER A 224 -0.93 -28.92 -17.43
N PRO A 225 -1.92 -28.02 -17.47
CA PRO A 225 -3.22 -28.35 -18.04
C PRO A 225 -3.10 -28.64 -19.52
N LEU A 226 -3.72 -29.73 -19.97
CA LEU A 226 -3.91 -30.02 -21.39
C LEU A 226 -5.06 -29.17 -21.93
N GLU A 227 -6.15 -29.09 -21.18
CA GLU A 227 -7.31 -28.27 -21.46
C GLU A 227 -7.75 -27.53 -20.19
N LYS A 228 -8.37 -26.36 -20.37
CA LYS A 228 -8.79 -25.46 -19.29
C LYS A 228 -10.06 -24.69 -19.68
N TRP A 229 -10.95 -24.47 -18.73
CA TRP A 229 -12.19 -23.69 -18.88
C TRP A 229 -12.30 -22.64 -17.80
N ASN A 230 -12.85 -21.46 -18.12
CA ASN A 230 -13.07 -20.36 -17.16
C ASN A 230 -11.81 -19.86 -16.44
N ILE A 231 -10.65 -20.04 -17.07
CA ILE A 231 -9.36 -19.54 -16.63
C ILE A 231 -8.50 -19.31 -17.87
N VAL A 232 -7.64 -18.30 -17.85
CA VAL A 232 -6.76 -17.96 -18.98
C VAL A 232 -5.30 -17.96 -18.53
N GLU A 233 -4.40 -18.26 -19.46
CA GLU A 233 -2.97 -18.18 -19.22
C GLU A 233 -2.51 -16.73 -19.41
N THR A 234 -1.90 -16.15 -18.38
CA THR A 234 -1.46 -14.75 -18.34
C THR A 234 0.05 -14.62 -18.48
N GLY A 235 0.79 -15.73 -18.30
CA GLY A 235 2.23 -15.83 -18.41
C GLY A 235 2.68 -17.29 -18.42
N TYR A 236 3.98 -17.54 -18.53
CA TYR A 236 4.50 -18.91 -18.52
C TYR A 236 4.17 -19.61 -17.19
N ARG A 237 3.29 -20.62 -17.24
CA ARG A 237 2.75 -21.34 -16.06
C ARG A 237 2.03 -20.44 -15.05
N GLU A 238 1.54 -19.30 -15.51
CA GLU A 238 0.73 -18.37 -14.73
C GLU A 238 -0.67 -18.29 -15.35
N TYR A 239 -1.69 -18.41 -14.50
CA TYR A 239 -3.09 -18.36 -14.91
C TYR A 239 -3.87 -17.31 -14.12
N GLY A 240 -4.95 -16.79 -14.71
CA GLY A 240 -5.79 -15.77 -14.08
C GLY A 240 -7.23 -15.80 -14.57
N LEU A 241 -8.04 -14.88 -14.05
CA LEU A 241 -9.43 -14.70 -14.47
C LEU A 241 -9.48 -14.27 -15.94
N PRO A 242 -10.46 -14.76 -16.73
CA PRO A 242 -10.73 -14.21 -18.06
C PRO A 242 -11.00 -12.70 -18.00
N ASN A 243 -10.67 -11.98 -19.07
CA ASN A 243 -10.80 -10.52 -19.13
C ASN A 243 -12.24 -9.99 -18.94
N TRP A 244 -13.26 -10.82 -19.18
CA TRP A 244 -14.67 -10.49 -18.97
C TRP A 244 -15.13 -10.65 -17.52
N ILE A 245 -14.30 -11.25 -16.66
CA ILE A 245 -14.48 -11.24 -15.21
C ILE A 245 -13.65 -10.09 -14.62
N LYS A 246 -14.35 -9.10 -14.04
CA LYS A 246 -13.71 -7.91 -13.47
C LYS A 246 -13.05 -8.13 -12.10
N GLY A 247 -13.32 -9.27 -11.48
CA GLY A 247 -12.90 -9.59 -10.13
C GLY A 247 -13.86 -10.57 -9.44
N LEU A 248 -13.59 -10.85 -8.17
CA LEU A 248 -14.43 -11.62 -7.25
C LEU A 248 -14.86 -10.70 -6.12
N ASN A 249 -16.15 -10.40 -6.06
CA ASN A 249 -16.71 -9.64 -4.95
C ASN A 249 -16.59 -10.43 -3.64
N VAL A 250 -16.73 -9.73 -2.50
CA VAL A 250 -16.79 -10.39 -1.18
C VAL A 250 -17.83 -11.52 -1.19
N SER A 251 -17.44 -12.69 -0.68
CA SER A 251 -18.24 -13.94 -0.65
C SER A 251 -18.59 -14.56 -2.01
N GLN A 252 -18.09 -14.00 -3.13
CA GLN A 252 -18.33 -14.57 -4.45
C GLN A 252 -17.50 -15.84 -4.67
N LYS A 253 -18.12 -16.81 -5.37
CA LYS A 253 -17.46 -18.03 -5.83
C LYS A 253 -17.14 -17.95 -7.32
N TRP A 254 -15.97 -18.46 -7.69
CA TRP A 254 -15.57 -18.68 -9.08
C TRP A 254 -15.17 -20.13 -9.28
N THR A 255 -15.58 -20.72 -10.40
CA THR A 255 -15.29 -22.11 -10.71
C THR A 255 -14.59 -22.21 -12.05
N PHE A 256 -13.51 -22.98 -12.08
CA PHE A 256 -12.82 -23.34 -13.30
C PHE A 256 -12.51 -24.84 -13.32
N ASN A 257 -12.27 -25.37 -14.50
CA ASN A 257 -12.01 -26.80 -14.71
C ASN A 257 -10.74 -26.96 -15.54
N PHE A 258 -10.10 -28.11 -15.40
CA PHE A 258 -8.97 -28.46 -16.26
C PHE A 258 -8.74 -29.98 -16.35
N ILE A 259 -8.08 -30.39 -17.43
CA ILE A 259 -7.59 -31.76 -17.63
C ILE A 259 -6.07 -31.78 -17.42
N THR A 260 -5.57 -32.78 -16.71
CA THR A 260 -4.13 -33.03 -16.57
C THR A 260 -3.82 -34.54 -16.52
N LYS A 261 -2.54 -34.88 -16.73
CA LYS A 261 -1.99 -36.22 -16.46
C LYS A 261 -1.36 -36.32 -15.05
N THR A 262 -1.31 -35.22 -14.31
CA THR A 262 -0.71 -35.17 -12.98
C THR A 262 -1.71 -35.60 -11.91
N VAL A 263 -1.35 -36.60 -11.12
CA VAL A 263 -2.07 -36.96 -9.89
C VAL A 263 -1.84 -35.86 -8.85
N ASP A 264 -2.91 -35.40 -8.22
CA ASP A 264 -2.89 -34.41 -7.13
C ASP A 264 -2.11 -33.13 -7.48
N PRO A 265 -2.58 -32.36 -8.47
CA PRO A 265 -1.94 -31.12 -8.89
C PRO A 265 -1.91 -30.10 -7.75
N LYS A 266 -0.81 -29.35 -7.64
CA LYS A 266 -0.55 -28.33 -6.63
C LYS A 266 -0.29 -26.99 -7.28
N PHE A 267 -1.01 -25.98 -6.81
CA PHE A 267 -0.85 -24.59 -7.25
C PHE A 267 -0.95 -23.63 -6.06
N THR A 268 -0.32 -22.47 -6.19
CA THR A 268 -0.45 -21.33 -5.28
C THR A 268 -1.34 -20.27 -5.91
N ILE A 269 -2.02 -19.49 -5.09
CA ILE A 269 -2.87 -18.39 -5.55
C ILE A 269 -2.48 -17.12 -4.84
N ASP A 270 -2.16 -16.11 -5.62
CA ASP A 270 -2.07 -14.73 -5.17
C ASP A 270 -3.32 -13.95 -5.57
N SER A 271 -3.77 -13.06 -4.71
CA SER A 271 -4.93 -12.18 -4.92
C SER A 271 -4.57 -10.74 -4.64
N TYR A 272 -5.06 -9.82 -5.48
CA TYR A 272 -4.78 -8.38 -5.40
C TYR A 272 -6.00 -7.52 -5.76
#